data_AF-T1I2G6-F1
#
_entry.id   AF-T1I2G6-F1
#
_cell.length_a   1.000
_cell.length_b   1.000
_cell.length_c   1.000
_cell.angle_alpha   90.00
_cell.angle_beta   90.00
_cell.angle_gamma   90.00
#
_symmetry.space_group_name_H-M   'P 1'
#
loop_
_entity.id
_entity.type
_entity.pdbx_description
1 polymer ?
#
loop_
_entity_poly.entity_id
_entity_poly.type
_entity_poly.pdbx_seq_one_letter_code
_entity_poly.pdbx_strand_id
1 'polypeptide(L)'
;MKMYGRVNLKEVAPLRILKIAFINTPTYVEAAVNHLIKPFLSTKLQQRFYVTSGGHEDLRNYFSADLLPCDYGGLSTNPSLKQFSDKWNQYDQSRRQWYLDELSQKNDESKRLNIDMPKNPYFGVHGSLKKLVID
;
A
#
# COMPACT_ATOMS: atom_id res chain seq x y z
N MET A 1 -12.15 -22.68 -19.89
CA MET A 1 -11.11 -21.64 -19.79
C MET A 1 -11.68 -20.50 -18.94
N LYS A 2 -11.49 -20.54 -17.62
CA LYS A 2 -12.03 -19.51 -16.71
C LYS A 2 -11.11 -18.29 -16.78
N MET A 3 -11.62 -17.17 -17.30
CA MET A 3 -10.91 -15.89 -17.26
C MET A 3 -10.78 -15.45 -15.80
N TYR A 4 -9.55 -15.42 -15.28
CA TYR A 4 -9.25 -14.72 -14.04
C TYR A 4 -9.61 -13.25 -14.23
N GLY A 5 -10.60 -12.77 -13.47
CA GLY A 5 -10.95 -11.36 -13.40
C GLY A 5 -9.71 -10.54 -13.06
N ARG A 6 -9.57 -9.35 -13.66
CA ARG A 6 -8.48 -8.41 -13.40
C ARG A 6 -8.33 -8.20 -11.90
N VAL A 7 -7.32 -8.86 -11.32
CA VAL A 7 -6.99 -8.74 -9.91
C VAL A 7 -6.38 -7.34 -9.72
N ASN A 8 -7.19 -6.40 -9.21
CA ASN A 8 -6.68 -5.08 -8.87
C ASN A 8 -5.92 -5.18 -7.56
N LEU A 9 -4.73 -4.58 -7.47
CA LEU A 9 -3.90 -4.58 -6.24
C LEU A 9 -4.68 -4.13 -4.98
N LYS A 10 -5.69 -3.28 -5.15
CA LYS A 10 -6.60 -2.80 -4.09
C LYS A 10 -7.54 -3.87 -3.52
N GLU A 11 -7.83 -4.91 -4.29
CA GLU A 11 -8.74 -6.00 -3.90
C GLU A 11 -7.99 -7.13 -3.19
N VAL A 12 -6.68 -7.26 -3.41
CA VAL A 12 -5.85 -8.34 -2.84
C VAL A 12 -5.20 -7.95 -1.51
N ALA A 13 -4.89 -6.66 -1.34
CA ALA A 13 -4.24 -6.17 -0.14
C ALA A 13 -5.02 -4.98 0.42
N PRO A 14 -5.47 -5.00 1.69
CA PRO A 14 -6.12 -3.87 2.34
C PRO A 14 -5.10 -2.77 2.72
N LEU A 15 -4.23 -2.40 1.78
CA LEU A 15 -3.16 -1.43 1.96
C LEU A 15 -3.48 -0.13 1.25
N ARG A 16 -3.45 0.97 1.99
CA ARG A 16 -3.60 2.32 1.44
C ARG A 16 -2.22 2.89 1.08
N ILE A 17 -1.81 2.68 -0.16
CA ILE A 17 -0.58 3.25 -0.73
C ILE A 17 -0.66 4.78 -0.66
N LEU A 18 0.26 5.45 0.04
CA LEU A 18 0.29 6.91 0.12
C LEU A 18 1.16 7.54 -0.96
N LYS A 19 2.39 7.05 -1.15
CA LYS A 19 3.33 7.52 -2.17
C LYS A 19 4.21 6.34 -2.63
N ILE A 20 4.56 6.33 -3.90
CA ILE A 20 5.51 5.41 -4.53
C ILE A 20 6.49 6.27 -5.33
N ALA A 21 7.78 6.03 -5.14
CA ALA A 21 8.82 6.73 -5.88
C ALA A 21 9.79 5.76 -6.53
N PHE A 22 10.10 6.04 -7.79
CA PHE A 22 11.18 5.41 -8.54
C PHE A 22 12.24 6.46 -8.81
N ILE A 23 13.48 6.15 -8.41
CA ILE A 23 14.65 7.02 -8.53
C ILE A 23 15.68 6.36 -9.43
N ASN A 24 16.61 7.17 -9.96
CA ASN A 24 17.68 6.69 -10.83
C ASN A 24 17.14 5.82 -12.00
N THR A 25 15.97 6.20 -12.51
CA THR A 25 15.39 5.50 -13.66
C THR A 25 16.05 6.00 -14.95
N PRO A 26 16.22 5.15 -15.97
CA PRO A 26 16.67 5.64 -17.27
C PRO A 26 15.68 6.69 -17.80
N THR A 27 16.19 7.74 -18.45
CA THR A 27 15.38 8.87 -18.95
C THR A 27 14.22 8.44 -19.85
N TYR A 28 14.40 7.38 -20.65
CA TYR A 28 13.33 6.81 -21.47
C TYR A 28 12.21 6.17 -20.63
N VAL A 29 12.52 5.58 -19.48
CA VAL A 29 11.53 5.00 -18.56
C VAL A 29 10.73 6.10 -17.89
N GLU A 30 11.41 7.15 -17.41
CA GLU A 30 10.73 8.32 -16.84
C GLU A 30 9.74 8.91 -17.85
N ALA A 31 10.18 9.15 -19.08
CA ALA A 31 9.33 9.68 -20.14
C ALA A 31 8.16 8.73 -20.47
N ALA A 32 8.42 7.42 -20.60
CA ALA A 32 7.37 6.44 -20.85
C ALA A 32 6.35 6.38 -19.72
N VAL A 33 6.77 6.37 -18.46
CA VAL A 33 5.85 6.33 -17.33
C VAL A 33 5.05 7.64 -17.23
N ASN A 34 5.71 8.79 -17.36
CA ASN A 34 5.07 10.10 -17.22
C ASN A 34 4.10 10.42 -18.38
N HIS A 35 4.44 10.04 -19.62
CA HIS A 35 3.65 10.40 -20.79
C HIS A 35 2.73 9.29 -21.28
N LEU A 36 3.10 8.01 -21.10
CA LEU A 36 2.33 6.88 -21.64
C LEU A 36 1.58 6.10 -20.58
N ILE A 37 2.02 6.07 -19.31
CA ILE A 37 1.37 5.24 -18.28
C ILE A 37 0.51 6.08 -17.35
N LYS A 38 1.01 7.23 -16.87
CA LYS A 38 0.28 8.12 -15.94
C LYS A 38 -1.11 8.52 -16.44
N PRO A 39 -1.35 8.87 -17.72
CA PRO A 39 -2.69 9.27 -18.19
C PRO A 39 -3.76 8.19 -18.01
N PHE A 40 -3.38 6.91 -18.00
CA PHE A 40 -4.31 5.79 -17.81
C PHE A 40 -4.57 5.46 -16.34
N LEU A 41 -3.80 6.03 -15.40
CA LEU A 41 -4.02 5.87 -13.97
C LEU A 41 -5.11 6.85 -13.49
N SER A 42 -5.88 6.46 -12.48
CA SER A 42 -6.79 7.39 -11.80
C SER A 42 -6.03 8.59 -11.23
N THR A 43 -6.65 9.77 -11.13
CA THR A 43 -6.04 10.98 -10.54
C THR A 43 -5.42 10.73 -9.16
N LYS A 44 -6.09 9.89 -8.35
CA LYS A 44 -5.59 9.48 -7.02
C LYS A 44 -4.29 8.67 -7.08
N LEU A 45 -4.05 7.90 -8.13
CA LEU A 45 -2.80 7.14 -8.30
C LEU A 45 -1.72 8.01 -8.96
N GLN A 46 -2.08 8.87 -9.91
CA GLN A 46 -1.15 9.81 -10.53
C GLN A 46 -0.46 10.70 -9.49
N GLN A 47 -1.21 11.21 -8.52
CA GLN A 47 -0.68 12.03 -7.41
C GLN A 47 0.25 11.26 -6.47
N ARG A 48 0.25 9.93 -6.51
CA ARG A 48 1.04 9.08 -5.62
C ARG A 48 2.27 8.47 -6.29
N PHE A 49 2.35 8.53 -7.62
CA PHE A 49 3.44 7.97 -8.41
C PHE A 49 4.44 9.05 -8.81
N TYR A 50 5.64 8.95 -8.27
CA TYR A 50 6.78 9.79 -8.61
C TYR A 50 7.82 8.94 -9.32
N VAL A 51 8.25 9.38 -10.50
CA VAL A 51 9.32 8.73 -11.27
C VAL A 51 10.25 9.84 -11.67
N THR A 52 11.51 9.74 -11.26
CA THR A 52 12.57 10.66 -11.64
C THR A 52 13.75 9.88 -12.24
N SER A 53 14.35 10.44 -13.29
CA SER A 53 15.66 9.99 -13.77
C SER A 53 16.81 10.57 -12.96
N GLY A 54 16.56 11.59 -12.14
CA GLY A 54 17.57 12.19 -11.28
C GLY A 54 17.93 11.33 -10.07
N GLY A 55 18.90 11.87 -9.33
CA GLY A 55 19.47 11.22 -8.15
C GLY A 55 18.59 11.32 -6.91
N HIS A 56 19.13 10.91 -5.77
CA HIS A 56 18.42 10.91 -4.49
C HIS A 56 18.02 12.32 -4.01
N GLU A 57 18.66 13.39 -4.48
CA GLU A 57 18.28 14.76 -4.13
C GLU A 57 16.84 15.10 -4.54
N ASP A 58 16.36 14.52 -5.65
CA ASP A 58 15.00 14.75 -6.13
C ASP A 58 13.93 14.17 -5.21
N LEU A 59 14.29 13.20 -4.36
CA LEU A 59 13.36 12.63 -3.37
C LEU A 59 12.90 13.67 -2.35
N ARG A 60 13.74 14.67 -2.03
CA ARG A 60 13.39 15.73 -1.07
C ARG A 60 12.22 16.59 -1.54
N ASN A 61 11.98 16.65 -2.85
CA ASN A 61 10.82 17.36 -3.42
C ASN A 61 9.49 16.67 -3.10
N TYR A 62 9.53 15.36 -2.82
CA TYR A 62 8.32 14.54 -2.66
C TYR A 62 8.19 13.91 -1.27
N PHE A 63 9.29 13.75 -0.53
CA PHE A 63 9.36 13.12 0.79
C PHE A 63 10.08 14.04 1.78
N SER A 64 9.64 14.03 3.04
CA SER A 64 10.38 14.72 4.11
C SER A 64 11.73 14.06 4.33
N ALA A 65 12.77 14.85 4.60
CA ALA A 65 14.10 14.37 4.92
C ALA A 65 14.12 13.45 6.16
N ASP A 66 13.16 13.62 7.08
CA ASP A 66 13.04 12.78 8.29
C ASP A 66 12.72 11.32 7.97
N LEU A 67 12.09 11.05 6.81
CA LEU A 67 11.65 9.71 6.42
C LEU A 67 12.69 8.97 5.57
N LEU A 68 13.62 9.72 4.96
CA LEU A 68 14.57 9.16 4.02
C LEU A 68 15.82 8.62 4.76
N PRO A 69 16.47 7.57 4.23
CA PRO A 69 17.78 7.16 4.70
C PRO A 69 18.83 8.27 4.54
N CYS A 70 19.84 8.31 5.40
CA CYS A 70 20.87 9.35 5.36
C CYS A 70 21.67 9.38 4.04
N ASP A 71 21.83 8.22 3.40
CA ASP A 71 22.49 8.02 2.11
C ASP A 71 21.60 8.35 0.89
N TYR A 72 20.32 8.66 1.10
CA TYR A 72 19.36 8.98 0.05
C TYR A 72 18.69 10.35 0.26
N GLY A 73 19.44 11.32 0.79
CA GLY A 73 18.96 12.68 1.02
C GLY A 73 18.17 12.87 2.33
N GLY A 74 18.18 11.89 3.23
CA GLY A 74 17.63 12.04 4.58
C GLY A 74 18.49 12.87 5.52
N LEU A 75 18.02 13.02 6.76
CA LEU A 75 18.82 13.63 7.82
C LEU A 75 20.03 12.75 8.18
N SER A 76 21.13 13.36 8.62
CA SER A 76 22.33 12.64 9.06
C SER A 76 22.09 11.77 10.30
N THR A 77 21.05 12.04 11.07
CA THR A 77 20.60 11.25 12.21
C THR A 77 19.91 9.94 11.81
N ASN A 78 19.48 9.82 10.55
CA ASN A 78 18.74 8.66 10.09
C ASN A 78 19.68 7.47 9.80
N PRO A 79 19.20 6.23 9.98
CA PRO A 79 19.94 5.06 9.55
C PRO A 79 20.21 5.08 8.04
N SER A 80 21.31 4.47 7.63
CA SER A 80 21.56 4.22 6.22
C SER A 80 20.60 3.17 5.66
N LEU A 81 20.46 3.11 4.34
CA LEU A 81 19.64 2.10 3.67
C LEU A 81 20.09 0.68 4.06
N LYS A 82 21.39 0.46 4.19
CA LYS A 82 21.95 -0.81 4.66
C LYS A 82 21.48 -1.14 6.08
N GLN A 83 21.54 -0.19 7.00
CA GLN A 83 21.08 -0.39 8.38
C GLN A 83 19.57 -0.67 8.44
N PHE A 84 18.76 -0.01 7.60
CA PHE A 84 17.35 -0.34 7.47
C PHE A 84 17.13 -1.77 6.97
N SER A 85 17.87 -2.18 5.92
CA SER A 85 17.80 -3.54 5.38
C SER A 85 18.17 -4.57 6.45
N ASP A 86 19.28 -4.36 7.16
CA ASP A 86 19.74 -5.24 8.24
C ASP A 86 18.69 -5.35 9.36
N LYS A 87 18.06 -4.23 9.75
CA LYS A 87 16.99 -4.20 10.76
C LYS A 87 15.73 -4.96 10.31
N TRP A 88 15.30 -4.78 9.07
CA TRP A 88 14.16 -5.51 8.51
C TRP A 88 14.44 -7.00 8.40
N ASN A 89 15.64 -7.39 7.96
CA ASN A 89 16.05 -8.78 7.91
C ASN A 89 16.02 -9.44 9.29
N GLN A 90 16.52 -8.77 10.33
CA GLN A 90 16.46 -9.27 11.71
C GLN A 90 15.02 -9.39 12.22
N TYR A 91 14.18 -8.39 11.93
CA TYR A 91 12.76 -8.39 12.27
C TYR A 91 12.04 -9.57 11.62
N ASP A 92 12.26 -9.82 10.34
CA ASP A 92 11.64 -10.94 9.63
C ASP A 92 12.14 -12.29 10.13
N GLN A 93 13.45 -12.41 10.43
CA GLN A 93 14.02 -13.62 11.03
C GLN A 93 13.38 -13.92 12.39
N SER A 94 13.19 -12.92 13.25
CA SER A 94 12.56 -13.10 14.57
C SER A 94 11.09 -13.55 14.48
N ARG A 95 10.40 -13.23 13.38
CA ARG A 95 9.00 -13.60 13.13
C ARG A 95 8.82 -14.80 12.23
N ARG A 96 9.90 -15.49 11.89
CA ARG A 96 9.86 -16.65 10.99
C ARG A 96 8.75 -17.64 11.39
N GLN A 97 8.64 -17.97 12.67
CA GLN A 97 7.62 -18.91 13.14
C GLN A 97 6.20 -18.37 12.93
N TRP A 98 5.95 -17.10 13.22
CA TRP A 98 4.65 -16.47 12.95
C TRP A 98 4.27 -16.57 11.47
N TYR A 99 5.20 -16.35 10.52
CA TYR A 99 4.91 -16.50 9.09
C TYR A 99 4.59 -17.95 8.70
N LEU A 100 5.26 -18.93 9.31
CA LEU A 100 5.00 -20.36 9.04
C LEU A 100 3.66 -20.81 9.65
N ASP A 101 3.33 -20.29 10.84
CA ASP A 101 2.13 -20.65 11.58
C ASP A 101 0.87 -19.91 11.07
N GLU A 102 0.95 -18.63 10.67
CA GLU A 102 -0.23 -17.88 10.15
C GLU A 102 -0.71 -18.37 8.80
N LEU A 103 0.18 -18.90 7.96
CA LEU A 103 -0.26 -19.60 6.74
C LEU A 103 -1.10 -20.86 7.05
N SER A 104 -1.08 -21.35 8.31
CA SER A 104 -1.92 -22.45 8.77
C SER A 104 -3.25 -22.01 9.40
N GLN A 105 -3.36 -20.74 9.82
CA GLN A 105 -4.59 -20.18 10.41
C GLN A 105 -5.65 -20.04 9.31
N LYS A 106 -6.62 -20.96 9.30
CA LYS A 106 -7.77 -20.91 8.39
C LYS A 106 -8.97 -20.30 9.11
N ASN A 107 -9.68 -19.40 8.44
CA ASN A 107 -10.98 -18.97 8.91
C ASN A 107 -12.00 -20.06 8.61
N ASP A 108 -12.63 -20.59 9.66
CA ASP A 108 -13.74 -21.52 9.52
C ASP A 108 -15.00 -20.73 9.16
N GLU A 109 -15.25 -20.57 7.85
CA GLU A 109 -16.39 -19.81 7.36
C GLU A 109 -17.75 -20.36 7.79
N SER A 110 -17.84 -21.60 8.28
CA SER A 110 -19.08 -22.15 8.85
C SER A 110 -19.52 -21.47 10.14
N LYS A 111 -18.58 -20.84 10.86
CA LYS A 111 -18.83 -20.06 12.08
C LYS A 111 -19.19 -18.61 11.79
N ARG A 112 -19.09 -18.18 10.53
CA ARG A 112 -19.57 -16.86 10.13
C ARG A 112 -21.08 -16.85 10.33
N LEU A 113 -21.54 -16.00 11.23
CA LEU A 113 -22.98 -15.83 11.49
C LEU A 113 -23.66 -15.50 10.15
N ASN A 114 -24.45 -16.44 9.65
CA ASN A 114 -25.34 -16.23 8.51
C ASN A 114 -26.52 -15.44 9.07
N ILE A 115 -26.29 -14.16 9.34
CA ILE A 115 -27.35 -13.27 9.78
C ILE A 115 -28.28 -13.15 8.57
N ASP A 116 -29.42 -13.84 8.62
CA ASP A 116 -30.52 -13.60 7.70
C ASP A 116 -30.68 -12.10 7.60
N MET A 117 -30.36 -11.54 6.43
CA MET A 117 -30.46 -10.09 6.25
C MET A 117 -31.89 -9.71 6.60
N PRO A 118 -32.11 -8.81 7.57
CA PRO A 118 -33.46 -8.32 7.79
C PRO A 118 -33.91 -7.71 6.47
N LYS A 119 -34.98 -8.26 5.87
CA LYS A 119 -35.66 -7.71 4.69
C LYS A 119 -36.36 -6.39 5.02
N ASN A 120 -35.86 -5.64 5.99
CA ASN A 120 -36.44 -4.39 6.43
C ASN A 120 -35.73 -3.25 5.67
N PRO A 121 -36.42 -2.55 4.76
CA PRO A 121 -35.83 -1.46 3.98
C PRO A 121 -35.39 -0.25 4.84
N TYR A 122 -35.82 -0.17 6.10
CA TYR A 122 -35.51 0.94 7.01
C TYR A 122 -34.24 0.75 7.85
N PHE A 123 -33.82 -0.49 8.09
CA PHE A 123 -32.62 -0.79 8.88
C PHE A 123 -31.55 -1.37 7.96
N GLY A 124 -30.52 -0.58 7.70
CA GLY A 124 -29.34 -1.02 6.96
C GLY A 124 -28.60 -2.15 7.68
N VAL A 125 -27.69 -2.80 6.93
CA VAL A 125 -26.78 -3.86 7.40
C VAL A 125 -26.28 -3.57 8.82
N HIS A 126 -26.37 -4.57 9.71
CA HIS A 126 -25.93 -4.44 11.10
C HIS A 126 -24.46 -3.99 11.13
N GLY A 127 -24.21 -2.81 11.73
CA GLY A 127 -22.90 -2.15 11.74
C GLY A 127 -22.81 -0.85 10.93
N SER A 128 -23.83 -0.49 10.15
CA SER A 128 -23.90 0.81 9.46
C SER A 128 -24.82 1.78 10.20
N LEU A 129 -24.26 2.60 11.10
CA LEU A 129 -24.96 3.75 11.67
C LEU A 129 -25.11 4.82 10.58
N LYS A 130 -26.23 4.81 9.85
CA LYS A 130 -26.47 5.79 8.77
C LYS A 130 -27.06 7.11 9.25
N LYS A 131 -27.72 7.16 10.41
CA LYS A 131 -28.25 8.42 10.97
C LYS A 131 -28.67 8.24 12.43
N LEU A 132 -28.23 9.15 13.30
CA LEU A 132 -28.81 9.34 14.64
C LEU A 132 -29.85 10.44 14.50
N VAL A 133 -31.13 10.13 14.73
CA VAL A 133 -32.19 11.13 14.88
C VAL A 133 -32.43 11.26 16.37
N ILE A 134 -32.18 12.45 16.91
CA ILE A 134 -32.48 12.82 18.29
C ILE A 134 -33.78 13.63 18.22
N ASP A 135 -34.74 13.29 19.08
CA ASP A 135 -35.95 14.07 19.34
C ASP A 135 -35.62 15.21 20.33
#